data_AF-A0A8T5H6I1-F1
#
_entry.id   AF-A0A8T5H6I1-F1
#
_cell.length_a   1.000
_cell.length_b   1.000
_cell.length_c   1.000
_cell.angle_alpha   90.00
_cell.angle_beta   90.00
_cell.angle_gamma   90.00
#
_symmetry.space_group_name_H-M   'P 1'
#
loop_
_entity.id
_entity.type
_entity.pdbx_description
1 polymer ?
#
loop_
_entity_poly.entity_id
_entity_poly.type
_entity_poly.pdbx_seq_one_letter_code
_entity_poly.pdbx_strand_id
1 'polypeptide(L)' 'MKSGIPLIIIGTSMFVLGLGLFYLIPGKVESTLEFIKNIGTFVGLSGMGVTLAGILVYLISKNEQPIKENYDV' A
#
# COMPACT_ATOMS: atom_id res chain seq x y z
N MET A 1 -11.89 1.46 14.45
CA MET A 1 -11.21 2.61 13.78
C MET A 1 -11.21 2.38 12.28
N LYS A 2 -11.51 3.38 11.42
CA LYS A 2 -11.41 3.25 9.93
C LYS A 2 -9.96 3.19 9.44
N SER A 3 -9.10 2.42 10.11
CA SER A 3 -7.65 2.43 9.98
C SER A 3 -7.15 1.82 8.66
N GLY A 4 -7.91 0.89 8.06
CA GLY A 4 -7.52 0.23 6.81
C GLY A 4 -7.57 1.13 5.57
N ILE A 5 -8.50 2.10 5.52
CA ILE A 5 -8.67 2.98 4.33
C ILE A 5 -7.43 3.87 4.08
N PRO A 6 -6.86 4.56 5.09
CA PRO A 6 -5.62 5.31 4.91
C PRO A 6 -4.46 4.45 4.37
N LEU A 7 -4.30 3.22 4.86
CA LEU A 7 -3.25 2.30 4.41
C LEU A 7 -3.40 1.92 2.93
N ILE A 8 -4.63 1.68 2.48
CA ILE A 8 -4.93 1.39 1.06
C ILE A 8 -4.52 2.58 0.18
N ILE A 9 -4.84 3.81 0.61
CA ILE A 9 -4.51 5.03 -0.14
C ILE A 9 -2.99 5.22 -0.24
N ILE A 10 -2.27 5.05 0.88
CA ILE A 10 -0.80 5.17 0.93
C ILE A 10 -0.14 4.07 0.08
N GLY A 11 -0.58 2.83 0.21
CA GLY A 11 -0.02 1.73 -0.59
C GLY A 11 -0.24 1.92 -2.09
N THR A 12 -1.41 2.40 -2.48
CA THR A 12 -1.74 2.67 -3.89
C THR A 12 -0.89 3.81 -4.44
N SER A 13 -0.68 4.89 -3.68
CA SER A 13 0.15 6.01 -4.15
C SER A 13 1.63 5.60 -4.28
N MET A 14 2.16 4.80 -3.35
CA MET A 14 3.51 4.22 -3.44
C MET A 14 3.65 3.34 -4.67
N PHE A 15 2.65 2.51 -4.98
CA PHE A 15 2.65 1.67 -6.17
C PHE A 15 2.69 2.50 -7.47
N VAL A 16 1.84 3.53 -7.57
CA VAL A 16 1.78 4.42 -8.75
C VAL A 16 3.10 5.18 -8.93
N LEU A 17 3.69 5.70 -7.85
CA LEU A 17 4.98 6.40 -7.91
C LEU A 17 6.12 5.45 -8.32
N GLY A 18 6.14 4.22 -7.79
CA GLY A 18 7.13 3.22 -8.17
C GLY A 18 7.03 2.80 -9.65
N LEU A 19 5.81 2.64 -10.16
CA LEU A 19 5.56 2.42 -11.58
C LEU A 19 6.00 3.61 -12.43
N GLY A 20 5.71 4.83 -11.99
CA GLY A 20 6.15 6.06 -12.65
C GLY A 20 7.66 6.09 -12.83
N LEU A 21 8.42 5.82 -11.76
CA LEU A 21 9.88 5.74 -11.82
C LEU A 21 10.39 4.63 -12.74
N PHE A 22 9.70 3.48 -12.79
CA PHE A 22 10.09 2.37 -13.66
C PHE A 22 9.89 2.65 -15.15
N TYR A 23 8.76 3.29 -15.50
CA TYR A 23 8.38 3.56 -16.89
C TYR A 23 8.97 4.86 -17.45
N LEU A 24 9.19 5.87 -16.61
CA LEU A 24 9.75 7.15 -17.04
C LEU A 24 11.27 7.12 -17.25
N ILE A 25 11.97 6.15 -16.65
CA ILE A 25 13.43 6.03 -16.76
C ILE A 25 13.80 5.05 -17.90
N PRO A 26 14.38 5.53 -19.02
CA PRO A 26 14.83 4.68 -20.10
C PRO A 26 16.01 3.80 -19.67
N GLY A 27 16.03 2.54 -20.10
CA GLY A 27 16.97 1.50 -19.62
C GLY A 27 18.43 1.61 -20.10
N LYS A 28 18.85 2.73 -20.68
CA LYS A 28 20.21 2.97 -21.21
C LYS A 28 20.77 4.32 -20.79
N VAL A 29 20.81 4.60 -19.49
CA VAL A 29 21.44 5.82 -18.96
C VAL A 29 22.28 5.44 -17.74
N GLU A 30 23.31 6.24 -17.45
CA GLU A 30 24.26 6.16 -16.33
C GLU A 30 23.80 5.30 -15.13
N SER A 31 24.74 4.58 -14.51
CA SER A 31 24.52 3.67 -13.37
C SER A 31 23.61 4.23 -12.27
N THR A 32 23.61 5.55 -12.06
CA THR A 32 22.73 6.25 -11.12
C THR A 32 21.24 6.18 -11.51
N LEU A 33 20.90 6.31 -12.79
CA LEU A 33 19.52 6.25 -13.28
C LEU A 33 18.95 4.83 -13.19
N GLU A 34 19.78 3.83 -13.47
CA GLU A 34 19.42 2.42 -13.28
C GLU A 34 19.19 2.08 -11.81
N PHE A 35 20.01 2.63 -10.91
CA PHE A 35 19.82 2.49 -9.47
C PHE A 35 18.51 3.10 -8.98
N ILE A 36 18.17 4.32 -9.43
CA ILE A 36 16.90 4.98 -9.11
C ILE A 36 15.71 4.16 -9.62
N LYS A 37 15.82 3.59 -10.82
CA LYS A 37 14.79 2.71 -11.39
C LYS A 37 14.55 1.47 -10.53
N ASN A 38 15.62 0.80 -10.07
CA ASN A 38 15.50 -0.36 -9.20
C ASN A 38 14.92 -0.01 -7.83
N ILE A 39 15.31 1.13 -7.24
CA ILE A 39 14.68 1.64 -6.01
C ILE A 39 13.19 1.93 -6.25
N GLY A 40 12.84 2.60 -7.35
CA GLY A 40 11.45 2.87 -7.70
C GLY A 40 10.63 1.59 -7.82
N THR A 41 11.21 0.53 -8.40
CA THR A 41 10.59 -0.79 -8.48
C THR A 41 10.36 -1.40 -7.10
N PHE A 42 11.33 -1.29 -6.19
CA PHE A 42 11.20 -1.75 -4.81
C PHE A 42 10.11 -0.98 -4.04
N VAL A 43 10.03 0.34 -4.23
CA VAL A 43 8.95 1.18 -3.69
C VAL A 43 7.59 0.74 -4.26
N GLY A 44 7.52 0.43 -5.54
CA GLY A 44 6.32 -0.11 -6.18
C GLY A 44 5.89 -1.44 -5.55
N LEU A 45 6.81 -2.39 -5.46
CA LEU A 45 6.56 -3.72 -4.91
C LEU A 45 6.12 -3.66 -3.43
N SER A 46 6.78 -2.83 -2.62
CA SER A 46 6.38 -2.60 -1.22
C SER A 46 5.01 -1.91 -1.11
N GLY A 47 4.68 -0.99 -2.01
CA GLY A 47 3.35 -0.36 -2.10
C GLY A 47 2.22 -1.37 -2.32
N MET A 48 2.46 -2.43 -3.10
CA MET A 48 1.49 -3.54 -3.24
C MET A 48 1.27 -4.24 -1.90
N GLY A 49 2.34 -4.52 -1.14
CA GLY A 49 2.26 -5.12 0.19
C GLY A 49 1.48 -4.25 1.19
N VAL A 50 1.74 -2.94 1.22
CA VAL A 50 1.02 -1.99 2.07
C VAL A 50 -0.47 -1.93 1.72
N THR A 51 -0.80 -1.96 0.42
CA THR A 51 -2.20 -1.98 -0.04
C THR A 51 -2.93 -3.23 0.44
N LEU A 52 -2.32 -4.41 0.31
CA LEU A 52 -2.88 -5.67 0.79
C LEU A 52 -3.09 -5.66 2.31
N ALA A 53 -2.11 -5.16 3.07
CA ALA A 53 -2.24 -5.01 4.52
C ALA A 53 -3.40 -4.06 4.89
N GLY A 54 -3.56 -2.94 4.16
CA GLY A 54 -4.68 -2.03 4.35
C GLY A 54 -6.04 -2.68 4.09
N ILE A 55 -6.14 -3.50 3.03
CA ILE A 55 -7.36 -4.28 2.72
C ILE A 55 -7.67 -5.27 3.84
N LEU A 56 -6.67 -6.02 4.32
CA LEU A 56 -6.82 -6.96 5.44
C LEU A 56 -7.34 -6.26 6.69
N VAL A 57 -6.71 -5.14 7.08
CA VAL A 57 -7.15 -4.34 8.24
C VAL A 57 -8.57 -3.81 8.04
N TYR A 58 -8.91 -3.36 6.83
CA TYR A 58 -10.26 -2.91 6.51
C TYR A 58 -11.29 -4.02 6.72
N LEU A 59 -11.03 -5.22 6.19
CA LEU A 59 -11.92 -6.38 6.33
C LEU A 59 -12.07 -6.83 7.78
N ILE A 60 -10.97 -6.91 8.53
CA ILE A 60 -10.98 -7.26 9.96
C ILE A 60 -11.81 -6.26 10.75
N SER A 61 -11.60 -4.96 10.52
CA SER A 61 -12.34 -3.90 11.23
C SER A 61 -13.84 -3.89 10.94
N LYS A 62 -14.24 -4.43 9.77
CA LYS A 62 -15.65 -4.51 9.36
C LYS A 62 -16.35 -5.74 9.94
N ASN A 63 -15.58 -6.74 10.38
CA ASN A 63 -16.07 -7.98 10.96
C ASN A 63 -15.96 -8.00 12.49
N GLU A 64 -15.65 -6.85 13.12
CA GLU A 64 -15.80 -6.68 14.57
C GLU A 64 -17.27 -6.91 14.92
N GLN A 65 -17.54 -8.01 15.62
CA GLN A 65 -18.88 -8.31 16.11
C GLN A 65 -19.33 -7.12 16.98
N PRO A 66 -20.54 -6.57 16.79
CA PRO A 66 -21.07 -5.63 17.75
C PRO A 66 -21.06 -6.36 19.09
N ILE A 67 -20.31 -5.83 20.05
CA ILE A 67 -20.36 -6.31 21.44
C ILE A 67 -21.83 -6.22 21.80
N LYS A 68 -22.50 -7.38 21.90
CA LYS A 68 -23.85 -7.44 22.43
C LYS A 68 -23.70 -7.03 23.89
N GLU A 69 -23.91 -5.76 24.19
CA GLU A 69 -24.22 -5.35 25.56
C GLU A 69 -25.51 -6.06 25.91
N ASN A 70 -25.36 -7.23 26.54
CA ASN A 70 -26.46 -7.86 27.23
C ASN A 70 -26.72 -6.97 28.46
N TYR A 71 -27.53 -5.93 28.26
CA TYR A 71 -28.16 -5.22 29.36
C TYR A 71 -29.21 -6.16 29.94
N ASP A 72 -28.77 -7.14 30.74
CA ASP A 72 -29.68 -7.87 31.63
C ASP A 72 -30.16 -6.86 32.69
N VAL A 73 -31.46 -6.57 32.62
CA VAL A 73 -32.25 -5.74 33.55
C VAL A 73 -32.67 -6.52 34.78
#